data_AF-A0A078MD06-F1
#
_entry.id   AF-A0A078MD06-F1
#
_cell.length_a   1.000
_cell.length_b   1.000
_cell.length_c   1.000
_cell.angle_alpha   90.00
_cell.angle_beta   90.00
_cell.angle_gamma   90.00
#
_symmetry.space_group_name_H-M   'P 1'
#
loop_
_entity.id
_entity.type
_entity.pdbx_description
1 polymer ?
#
loop_
_entity_poly.entity_id
_entity_poly.type
_entity_poly.pdbx_seq_one_letter_code
_entity_poly.pdbx_strand_id
1 'polypeptide(L)'
;MDNIKRYMRFVKPYTWEVIVTIIIGIFKFAIPLFIPLLIKIVIDDIIGAADLTSAEKTTQLFWWLGGTIFVFFVIRPPIEYFRQYLAQHVSNKVLYDVRRDMHEHLQKLSLRFYANSRTGDIISRTINDVEQTKNFVVTGLMNVWLDLATIIIAVCIMLTLNVELTIVALIVFPFYALSVRYFFGKLRALTRERSKSLAGVQSYLHERVAGMSVVKSFTLEEREQENFAKVNGEFLDASLKQTRWNAKSFAVVNTITDVAPLLVIGYAGYQVIHGHLSVGTMVERLLRILNAFIAHYVV
;
A
#
# COMPACT_ATOMS: atom_id res chain seq x y z
N MET A 1 -4.39 19.17 -14.09
CA MET A 1 -4.58 19.56 -12.67
C MET A 1 -6.03 19.89 -12.34
N ASP A 2 -6.87 20.26 -13.31
CA ASP A 2 -8.26 20.68 -13.07
C ASP A 2 -9.20 19.56 -12.57
N ASN A 3 -9.00 18.32 -13.04
CA ASN A 3 -9.82 17.18 -12.60
C ASN A 3 -9.63 16.86 -11.11
N ILE A 4 -8.41 16.98 -10.57
CA ILE A 4 -8.13 16.77 -9.15
C ILE A 4 -8.79 17.88 -8.33
N LYS A 5 -8.63 19.14 -8.73
CA LYS A 5 -9.29 20.28 -8.05
C LYS A 5 -10.81 20.14 -8.02
N ARG A 6 -11.42 19.66 -9.12
CA ARG A 6 -12.86 19.40 -9.19
C ARG A 6 -13.29 18.31 -8.22
N TYR A 7 -12.55 17.21 -8.15
CA TYR A 7 -12.86 16.12 -7.21
C TYR A 7 -12.65 16.55 -5.74
N MET A 8 -11.62 17.35 -5.46
CA MET A 8 -11.36 17.88 -4.12
C MET A 8 -12.51 18.75 -3.58
N ARG A 9 -13.39 19.28 -4.44
CA ARG A 9 -14.60 19.98 -3.99
C ARG A 9 -15.54 19.07 -3.20
N PHE A 10 -15.63 17.79 -3.57
CA PHE A 10 -16.42 16.79 -2.83
C PHE A 10 -15.75 16.35 -1.53
N VAL A 11 -14.42 16.41 -1.46
CA VAL A 11 -13.65 16.07 -0.25
C VAL A 11 -13.60 17.25 0.74
N LYS A 12 -13.67 18.49 0.26
CA LYS A 12 -13.55 19.72 1.06
C LYS A 12 -14.43 19.74 2.34
N PRO A 13 -15.69 19.29 2.34
CA PRO A 13 -16.52 19.25 3.55
C PRO A 13 -16.00 18.28 4.61
N TYR A 14 -15.22 17.28 4.22
CA TYR A 14 -14.72 16.20 5.07
C TYR A 14 -13.22 16.33 5.39
N THR A 15 -12.58 17.47 5.11
CA THR A 15 -11.14 17.64 5.33
C THR A 15 -10.74 17.44 6.78
N TRP A 16 -11.60 17.81 7.73
CA TRP A 16 -11.38 17.56 9.15
C TRP A 16 -11.34 16.05 9.45
N GLU A 17 -12.30 15.28 8.95
CA GLU A 17 -12.35 13.83 9.13
C GLU A 17 -11.12 13.15 8.48
N VAL A 18 -10.66 13.65 7.33
CA VAL A 18 -9.40 13.21 6.68
C VAL A 18 -8.19 13.49 7.57
N ILE A 19 -8.05 14.70 8.11
CA ILE A 19 -6.94 15.08 9.00
C ILE A 19 -6.95 14.21 10.25
N VAL A 20 -8.09 14.02 10.89
CA VAL A 20 -8.24 13.13 12.06
C VAL A 20 -7.83 11.70 11.72
N THR A 21 -8.22 11.20 10.55
CA THR A 21 -7.83 9.85 10.09
C THR A 21 -6.31 9.72 9.92
N ILE A 22 -5.66 10.74 9.36
CA ILE A 22 -4.19 10.79 9.22
C ILE A 22 -3.53 10.84 10.60
N ILE A 23 -4.01 11.67 11.52
CA ILE A 23 -3.46 11.77 12.87
C ILE A 23 -3.56 10.43 13.61
N ILE A 24 -4.73 9.79 13.58
CA ILE A 24 -4.92 8.45 14.17
C ILE A 24 -4.00 7.42 13.50
N GLY A 25 -3.82 7.50 12.18
CA GLY A 25 -2.88 6.64 11.47
C GLY A 25 -1.43 6.85 11.90
N ILE A 26 -0.98 8.09 12.16
CA ILE A 26 0.36 8.36 12.70
C ILE A 26 0.51 7.74 14.10
N PHE A 27 -0.48 7.90 14.98
CA PHE A 27 -0.47 7.26 16.31
C PHE A 27 -0.44 5.73 16.21
N LYS A 28 -1.16 5.15 15.24
CA LYS A 28 -1.09 3.70 14.97
C LYS A 28 0.34 3.26 14.67
N PHE A 29 1.13 4.04 13.93
CA PHE A 29 2.54 3.72 13.66
C PHE A 29 3.44 3.83 14.90
N ALA A 30 3.11 4.67 15.87
CA ALA A 30 3.87 4.76 17.12
C ALA A 30 3.75 3.48 17.98
N ILE A 31 2.66 2.73 17.87
CA ILE A 31 2.42 1.50 18.65
C ILE A 31 3.47 0.40 18.37
N PRO A 32 3.74 -0.02 17.12
CA PRO A 32 4.78 -1.02 16.85
C PRO A 32 6.19 -0.54 17.21
N LEU A 33 6.46 0.77 17.24
CA LEU A 33 7.72 1.34 17.74
C LEU A 33 7.93 1.12 19.25
N PHE A 34 6.90 0.78 20.02
CA PHE A 34 7.08 0.38 21.43
C PHE A 34 7.83 -0.94 21.58
N ILE A 35 7.74 -1.87 20.63
CA ILE A 35 8.43 -3.17 20.72
C ILE A 35 9.96 -3.01 20.84
N PRO A 36 10.65 -2.30 19.93
CA PRO A 36 12.10 -2.09 20.06
C PRO A 36 12.47 -1.28 21.31
N LEU A 37 11.60 -0.36 21.75
CA LEU A 37 11.83 0.41 22.97
C LEU A 37 11.72 -0.48 24.23
N LEU A 38 10.74 -1.38 24.27
CA LEU A 38 10.60 -2.38 25.32
C LEU A 38 11.83 -3.29 25.37
N ILE A 39 12.30 -3.78 24.21
CA ILE A 39 13.49 -4.63 24.13
C ILE A 39 14.71 -3.90 24.70
N LYS A 40 14.89 -2.62 24.35
CA LYS A 40 15.95 -1.78 24.92
C LYS A 40 15.86 -1.73 26.45
N ILE A 41 14.72 -1.32 26.99
CA ILE A 41 14.52 -1.16 28.43
C ILE A 41 14.77 -2.48 29.16
N VAL A 42 14.29 -3.59 28.61
CA VAL A 42 14.50 -4.92 29.18
C VAL A 42 15.99 -5.29 29.19
N ILE A 43 16.73 -5.00 28.12
CA ILE A 43 18.16 -5.34 28.04
C ILE A 43 19.01 -4.41 28.91
N ASP A 44 18.87 -3.10 28.75
CA ASP A 44 19.76 -2.11 29.36
C ASP A 44 19.40 -1.84 30.82
N ASP A 45 18.11 -1.59 31.11
CA ASP A 45 17.66 -1.11 32.42
C ASP A 45 17.27 -2.24 33.38
N ILE A 46 16.89 -3.42 32.87
CA ILE A 46 16.48 -4.55 33.71
C ILE A 46 17.59 -5.60 33.81
N ILE A 47 18.05 -6.14 32.67
CA ILE A 47 19.06 -7.20 32.66
C ILE A 47 20.44 -6.61 33.01
N GLY A 48 20.82 -5.50 32.36
CA GLY A 48 22.12 -4.84 32.49
C GLY A 48 22.33 -4.02 33.77
N ALA A 49 21.28 -3.69 34.52
CA ALA A 49 21.41 -2.92 35.75
C ALA A 49 22.14 -3.72 36.85
N ALA A 50 23.32 -3.25 37.27
CA ALA A 50 24.12 -3.87 38.31
C ALA A 50 23.52 -3.68 39.72
N ASP A 51 22.73 -2.62 39.91
CA ASP A 51 22.29 -2.15 41.23
C ASP A 51 20.94 -2.73 41.67
N LEU A 52 20.24 -3.47 40.79
CA LEU A 52 18.93 -4.06 41.07
C LEU A 52 19.05 -5.51 41.54
N THR A 53 18.34 -5.85 42.61
CA THR A 53 18.20 -7.26 43.02
C THR A 53 17.34 -8.04 42.03
N SER A 54 17.53 -9.37 41.97
CA SER A 54 16.76 -10.25 41.06
C SER A 54 15.25 -10.13 41.22
N ALA A 55 14.76 -9.83 42.43
CA ALA A 55 13.35 -9.59 42.70
C ALA A 55 12.83 -8.26 42.10
N GLU A 56 13.62 -7.20 42.17
CA GLU A 56 13.29 -5.89 41.58
C GLU A 56 13.32 -5.96 40.05
N LYS A 57 14.31 -6.64 39.47
CA LYS A 57 14.38 -6.91 38.03
C LYS A 57 13.14 -7.63 37.51
N THR A 58 12.72 -8.68 38.22
CA THR A 58 11.53 -9.48 37.86
C THR A 58 10.26 -8.65 37.94
N THR A 59 10.13 -7.81 38.99
CA THR A 59 8.97 -6.94 39.18
C THR A 59 8.88 -5.87 38.08
N GLN A 60 9.99 -5.20 37.76
CA GLN A 60 10.03 -4.22 36.67
C GLN A 60 9.75 -4.86 35.30
N LEU A 61 10.25 -6.07 35.06
CA LEU A 61 9.97 -6.81 33.83
C LEU A 61 8.48 -7.06 33.66
N PHE A 62 7.80 -7.56 34.70
CA PHE A 62 6.36 -7.79 34.64
C PHE A 62 5.55 -6.50 34.51
N TRP A 63 5.99 -5.38 35.09
CA TRP A 63 5.35 -4.08 34.89
C TRP A 63 5.44 -3.59 33.44
N TRP A 64 6.62 -3.65 32.83
CA TRP A 64 6.82 -3.25 31.44
C TRP A 64 6.11 -4.19 30.44
N LEU A 65 6.15 -5.50 30.72
CA LEU A 65 5.43 -6.49 29.93
C LEU A 65 3.92 -6.30 30.04
N GLY A 66 3.40 -6.14 31.26
CA GLY A 66 1.99 -5.88 31.53
C GLY A 66 1.49 -4.59 30.90
N GLY A 67 2.28 -3.51 30.99
CA GLY A 67 2.02 -2.24 30.30
C GLY A 67 1.98 -2.39 28.79
N THR A 68 2.90 -3.16 28.20
CA THR A 68 2.90 -3.41 26.76
C THR A 68 1.69 -4.25 26.33
N ILE A 69 1.36 -5.30 27.07
CA ILE A 69 0.15 -6.11 26.82
C ILE A 69 -1.09 -5.22 26.88
N PHE A 70 -1.19 -4.34 27.89
CA PHE A 70 -2.29 -3.39 27.99
C PHE A 70 -2.37 -2.47 26.77
N VAL A 71 -1.25 -1.89 26.32
CA VAL A 71 -1.21 -1.06 25.10
C VAL A 71 -1.69 -1.85 23.87
N PHE A 72 -1.22 -3.08 23.69
CA PHE A 72 -1.55 -3.89 22.51
C PHE A 72 -2.96 -4.47 22.52
N PHE A 73 -3.53 -4.78 23.68
CA PHE A 73 -4.86 -5.38 23.79
C PHE A 73 -5.97 -4.37 24.07
N VAL A 74 -5.65 -3.21 24.67
CA VAL A 74 -6.65 -2.21 25.07
C VAL A 74 -6.57 -0.96 24.21
N ILE A 75 -5.36 -0.43 23.96
CA ILE A 75 -5.19 0.85 23.23
C ILE A 75 -5.16 0.64 21.70
N ARG A 76 -4.46 -0.39 21.23
CA ARG A 76 -4.33 -0.66 19.80
C ARG A 76 -5.65 -0.97 19.09
N PRO A 77 -6.56 -1.84 19.61
CA PRO A 77 -7.75 -2.21 18.85
C PRO A 77 -8.71 -1.04 18.58
N PRO A 78 -8.99 -0.13 19.53
CA PRO A 78 -9.76 1.08 19.25
C PRO A 78 -9.12 1.97 18.18
N ILE A 79 -7.80 2.18 18.24
CA ILE A 79 -7.08 3.00 17.24
C ILE A 79 -7.22 2.38 15.85
N GLU A 80 -7.03 1.07 15.73
CA GLU A 80 -7.19 0.34 14.47
C GLU A 80 -8.63 0.46 13.94
N TYR A 81 -9.62 0.27 14.81
CA TYR A 81 -11.03 0.39 14.47
C TYR A 81 -11.39 1.79 13.98
N PHE A 82 -11.06 2.83 14.74
CA PHE A 82 -11.40 4.21 14.38
C PHE A 82 -10.68 4.66 13.12
N ARG A 83 -9.42 4.26 12.92
CA ARG A 83 -8.69 4.53 11.68
C ARG A 83 -9.42 3.94 10.48
N GLN A 84 -9.79 2.67 10.56
CA GLN A 84 -10.46 1.97 9.45
C GLN A 84 -11.88 2.52 9.22
N TYR A 85 -12.63 2.73 10.30
CA TYR A 85 -13.99 3.25 10.25
C TYR A 85 -14.03 4.65 9.66
N LEU A 86 -13.21 5.60 10.14
CA LEU A 86 -13.20 6.97 9.65
C LEU A 86 -12.76 7.05 8.19
N ALA A 87 -11.72 6.30 7.79
CA ALA A 87 -11.29 6.24 6.39
C ALA A 87 -12.43 5.77 5.47
N GLN A 88 -13.15 4.72 5.90
CA GLN A 88 -14.25 4.15 5.13
C GLN A 88 -15.51 5.04 5.15
N HIS A 89 -15.76 5.72 6.26
CA HIS A 89 -16.87 6.66 6.44
C HIS A 89 -16.73 7.87 5.53
N VAL A 90 -15.57 8.53 5.54
CA VAL A 90 -15.26 9.67 4.66
C VAL A 90 -15.38 9.27 3.20
N SER A 91 -14.75 8.17 2.81
CA SER A 91 -14.77 7.73 1.41
C SER A 91 -16.18 7.38 0.92
N ASN A 92 -17.00 6.75 1.76
CA ASN A 92 -18.40 6.47 1.45
C ASN A 92 -19.28 7.74 1.39
N LYS A 93 -19.07 8.72 2.26
CA LYS A 93 -19.80 10.00 2.20
C LYS A 93 -19.46 10.80 0.95
N VAL A 94 -18.18 10.89 0.59
CA VAL A 94 -17.74 11.52 -0.65
C VAL A 94 -18.39 10.83 -1.85
N LEU A 95 -18.40 9.50 -1.87
CA LEU A 95 -19.04 8.70 -2.91
C LEU A 95 -20.55 8.96 -3.01
N TYR A 96 -21.24 9.06 -1.87
CA TYR A 96 -22.64 9.42 -1.79
C TYR A 96 -22.90 10.80 -2.42
N ASP A 97 -22.11 11.82 -2.06
CA ASP A 97 -22.26 13.17 -2.60
C ASP A 97 -22.02 13.24 -4.11
N VAL A 98 -21.01 12.51 -4.61
CA VAL A 98 -20.74 12.42 -6.06
C VAL A 98 -21.91 11.76 -6.79
N ARG A 99 -22.45 10.64 -6.26
CA ARG A 99 -23.60 9.96 -6.87
C ARG A 99 -24.86 10.83 -6.85
N ARG A 100 -25.08 11.60 -5.77
CA ARG A 100 -26.18 12.55 -5.69
C ARG A 100 -26.08 13.63 -6.78
N ASP A 101 -24.91 14.26 -6.92
CA ASP A 101 -24.67 15.32 -7.92
C ASP A 101 -24.77 14.78 -9.36
N MET A 102 -24.25 13.56 -9.60
CA MET A 102 -24.40 12.87 -10.89
C MET A 102 -25.87 12.60 -11.21
N HIS A 103 -26.65 12.12 -10.24
CA HIS A 103 -28.06 11.84 -10.43
C HIS A 103 -28.86 13.12 -10.75
N GLU A 104 -28.61 14.20 -10.00
CA GLU A 104 -29.21 15.50 -10.27
C GLU A 104 -28.83 16.04 -11.65
N HIS A 105 -27.57 15.86 -12.06
CA HIS A 105 -27.11 16.25 -13.39
C HIS A 105 -27.82 15.44 -14.50
N LEU A 106 -27.96 14.12 -14.33
CA LEU A 106 -28.64 13.27 -15.30
C LEU A 106 -30.08 13.73 -15.53
N GLN A 107 -30.83 14.08 -14.48
CA GLN A 107 -32.21 14.57 -14.63
C GLN A 107 -32.33 15.88 -15.42
N LYS A 108 -31.27 16.70 -15.47
CA LYS A 108 -31.24 17.98 -16.21
C LYS A 108 -30.79 17.84 -17.67
N LEU A 109 -30.35 16.65 -18.10
CA LEU A 109 -29.88 16.44 -19.47
C LEU A 109 -31.03 16.37 -20.46
N SER A 110 -30.82 16.93 -21.65
CA SER A 110 -31.81 16.90 -22.74
C SER A 110 -32.11 15.48 -23.22
N LEU A 111 -33.31 15.26 -23.76
CA LEU A 111 -33.68 14.00 -24.43
C LEU A 111 -32.69 13.59 -25.54
N ARG A 112 -32.06 14.57 -26.21
CA ARG A 112 -31.00 14.32 -27.21
C ARG A 112 -29.81 13.56 -26.63
N PHE A 113 -29.44 13.80 -25.38
CA PHE A 113 -28.36 13.06 -24.73
C PHE A 113 -28.73 11.58 -24.59
N TYR A 114 -29.95 11.29 -24.13
CA TYR A 114 -30.46 9.94 -23.93
C TYR A 114 -30.69 9.18 -25.24
N ALA A 115 -31.08 9.88 -26.32
CA ALA A 115 -31.19 9.29 -27.65
C ALA A 115 -29.82 8.85 -28.23
N ASN A 116 -28.72 9.48 -27.79
CA ASN A 116 -27.37 9.22 -28.31
C ASN A 116 -26.45 8.46 -27.34
N SER A 117 -26.96 8.07 -26.16
CA SER A 117 -26.16 7.42 -25.11
C SER A 117 -26.80 6.11 -24.70
N ARG A 118 -25.99 5.06 -24.51
CA ARG A 118 -26.49 3.77 -24.02
C ARG A 118 -26.74 3.85 -22.52
N THR A 119 -27.91 3.38 -22.06
CA THR A 119 -28.27 3.37 -20.63
C THR A 119 -27.23 2.64 -19.78
N GLY A 120 -26.65 1.55 -20.28
CA GLY A 120 -25.58 0.82 -19.60
C GLY A 120 -24.31 1.66 -19.37
N ASP A 121 -23.93 2.50 -20.34
CA ASP A 121 -22.75 3.38 -20.20
C ASP A 121 -22.98 4.46 -19.14
N ILE A 122 -24.21 5.00 -19.08
CA ILE A 122 -24.62 5.99 -18.07
C ILE A 122 -24.56 5.37 -16.67
N ILE A 123 -25.15 4.18 -16.49
CA ILE A 123 -25.13 3.47 -15.20
C ILE A 123 -23.70 3.12 -14.81
N SER A 124 -22.89 2.59 -15.74
CA SER A 124 -21.51 2.20 -15.46
C SER A 124 -20.68 3.40 -14.98
N ARG A 125 -20.81 4.56 -15.63
CA ARG A 125 -20.13 5.80 -15.19
C ARG A 125 -20.58 6.26 -13.82
N THR A 126 -21.88 6.17 -13.53
CA THR A 126 -22.46 6.67 -12.27
C THR A 126 -22.16 5.75 -11.07
N ILE A 127 -22.01 4.45 -11.33
CA ILE A 127 -21.82 3.44 -10.29
C ILE A 127 -20.36 3.01 -10.21
N ASN A 128 -19.83 2.41 -11.28
CA ASN A 128 -18.51 1.77 -11.31
C ASN A 128 -17.39 2.81 -11.36
N ASP A 129 -17.43 3.76 -12.29
CA ASP A 129 -16.34 4.75 -12.40
C ASP A 129 -16.27 5.63 -11.15
N VAL A 130 -17.43 6.00 -10.59
CA VAL A 130 -17.51 6.73 -9.32
C VAL A 130 -16.99 5.89 -8.15
N GLU A 131 -17.29 4.58 -8.08
CA GLU A 131 -16.69 3.68 -7.08
C GLU A 131 -15.17 3.66 -7.16
N GLN A 132 -14.60 3.64 -8.38
CA GLN A 132 -13.14 3.66 -8.56
C GLN A 132 -12.48 4.92 -7.97
N THR A 133 -13.20 6.04 -7.91
CA THR A 133 -12.68 7.27 -7.29
C THR A 133 -12.47 7.15 -5.78
N LYS A 134 -13.12 6.18 -5.11
CA LYS A 134 -12.92 5.88 -3.69
C LYS A 134 -11.46 5.58 -3.36
N ASN A 135 -10.76 4.89 -4.26
CA ASN A 135 -9.34 4.56 -4.10
C ASN A 135 -8.47 5.83 -4.06
N PHE A 136 -8.86 6.89 -4.77
CA PHE A 136 -8.14 8.16 -4.70
C PHE A 136 -8.25 8.79 -3.30
N VAL A 137 -9.42 8.71 -2.65
CA VAL A 137 -9.62 9.23 -1.28
C VAL A 137 -8.81 8.41 -0.27
N VAL A 138 -8.99 7.09 -0.27
CA VAL A 138 -8.36 6.23 0.75
C VAL A 138 -6.85 6.12 0.51
N THR A 139 -6.44 5.71 -0.67
CA THR A 139 -5.02 5.50 -0.97
C THR A 139 -4.31 6.83 -1.16
N GLY A 140 -4.86 7.70 -2.03
CA GLY A 140 -4.18 8.94 -2.43
C GLY A 140 -4.18 10.05 -1.38
N LEU A 141 -5.28 10.25 -0.64
CA LEU A 141 -5.40 11.35 0.32
C LEU A 141 -5.15 10.95 1.78
N MET A 142 -5.17 9.65 2.10
CA MET A 142 -4.91 9.20 3.48
C MET A 142 -3.63 8.37 3.55
N ASN A 143 -3.54 7.23 2.85
CA ASN A 143 -2.41 6.31 3.01
C ASN A 143 -1.07 6.90 2.53
N VAL A 144 -1.02 7.55 1.36
CA VAL A 144 0.24 8.13 0.85
C VAL A 144 0.87 9.13 1.84
N TRP A 145 0.05 9.93 2.52
CA TRP A 145 0.53 10.88 3.52
C TRP A 145 0.96 10.20 4.81
N LEU A 146 0.28 9.13 5.20
CA LEU A 146 0.69 8.29 6.31
C LEU A 146 2.04 7.62 6.03
N ASP A 147 2.21 7.01 4.86
CA ASP A 147 3.47 6.36 4.47
C ASP A 147 4.61 7.39 4.43
N LEU A 148 4.36 8.57 3.88
CA LEU A 148 5.32 9.66 3.86
C LEU A 148 5.69 10.13 5.28
N ALA A 149 4.71 10.32 6.16
CA ALA A 149 4.94 10.69 7.55
C ALA A 149 5.74 9.62 8.29
N THR A 150 5.41 8.33 8.09
CA THR A 150 6.13 7.20 8.68
C THR A 150 7.57 7.16 8.21
N ILE A 151 7.84 7.34 6.91
CA ILE A 151 9.20 7.41 6.37
C ILE A 151 9.97 8.57 7.02
N ILE A 152 9.37 9.76 7.10
CA ILE A 152 10.03 10.93 7.71
C ILE A 152 10.35 10.66 9.19
N ILE A 153 9.38 10.17 9.97
CA ILE A 153 9.57 9.84 11.38
C ILE A 153 10.66 8.78 11.55
N ALA A 154 10.64 7.72 10.75
CA ALA A 154 11.65 6.67 10.77
C ALA A 154 13.05 7.25 10.50
N VAL A 155 13.21 8.05 9.44
CA VAL A 155 14.50 8.69 9.10
C VAL A 155 14.95 9.64 10.20
N CYS A 156 14.06 10.45 10.78
CA CYS A 156 14.40 11.33 11.90
C CYS A 156 14.89 10.53 13.11
N ILE A 157 14.18 9.46 13.50
CA ILE A 157 14.61 8.57 14.61
C ILE A 157 15.98 7.96 14.30
N MET A 158 16.18 7.44 13.09
CA MET A 158 17.46 6.86 12.68
C MET A 158 18.61 7.88 12.77
N LEU A 159 18.40 9.10 12.27
CA LEU A 159 19.38 10.19 12.32
C LEU A 159 19.74 10.56 13.77
N THR A 160 18.78 10.54 14.71
CA THR A 160 19.08 10.80 16.13
C THR A 160 19.88 9.68 16.80
N LEU A 161 19.82 8.44 16.28
CA LEU A 161 20.54 7.30 16.84
C LEU A 161 21.99 7.26 16.36
N ASN A 162 22.20 7.32 15.04
CA ASN A 162 23.51 7.32 14.42
C ASN A 162 23.41 7.79 12.95
N VAL A 163 24.06 8.91 12.64
CA VAL A 163 24.03 9.52 11.30
C VAL A 163 24.69 8.61 10.25
N GLU A 164 25.82 7.97 10.58
CA GLU A 164 26.59 7.13 9.65
C GLU A 164 25.81 5.88 9.23
N LEU A 165 25.23 5.16 10.21
CA LEU A 165 24.37 3.99 9.95
C LEU A 165 23.12 4.38 9.16
N THR A 166 22.58 5.58 9.40
CA THR A 166 21.43 6.08 8.65
C THR A 166 21.77 6.36 7.20
N ILE A 167 22.94 6.97 6.93
CA ILE A 167 23.41 7.19 5.57
C ILE A 167 23.59 5.85 4.85
N VAL A 168 24.21 4.85 5.49
CA VAL A 168 24.37 3.50 4.93
C VAL A 168 23.01 2.89 4.56
N ALA A 169 22.01 3.03 5.44
CA ALA A 169 20.66 2.57 5.18
C ALA A 169 19.98 3.33 4.02
N LEU A 170 20.18 4.64 3.93
CA LEU A 170 19.59 5.50 2.89
C LEU A 170 20.22 5.30 1.51
N ILE A 171 21.44 4.76 1.40
CA ILE A 171 22.07 4.46 0.10
C ILE A 171 21.21 3.53 -0.75
N VAL A 172 20.39 2.67 -0.14
CA VAL A 172 19.51 1.73 -0.86
C VAL A 172 18.31 2.44 -1.50
N PHE A 173 17.84 3.56 -0.96
CA PHE A 173 16.66 4.28 -1.44
C PHE A 173 16.78 4.76 -2.90
N PRO A 174 17.89 5.38 -3.34
CA PRO A 174 18.10 5.71 -4.74
C PRO A 174 17.98 4.50 -5.68
N PHE A 175 18.57 3.35 -5.32
CA PHE A 175 18.47 2.13 -6.13
C PHE A 175 17.04 1.59 -6.17
N TYR A 176 16.33 1.62 -5.04
CA TYR A 176 14.91 1.28 -4.97
C TYR A 176 14.07 2.19 -5.88
N ALA A 177 14.26 3.50 -5.80
CA ALA A 177 13.52 4.47 -6.61
C ALA A 177 13.81 4.32 -8.11
N LEU A 178 15.07 4.09 -8.49
CA LEU A 178 15.47 3.83 -9.86
C LEU A 178 14.88 2.52 -10.39
N SER A 179 14.91 1.45 -9.59
CA SER A 179 14.28 0.16 -9.88
C SER A 179 12.79 0.33 -10.17
N VAL A 180 12.05 0.95 -9.23
CA VAL A 180 10.61 1.19 -9.37
C VAL A 180 10.34 2.02 -10.62
N ARG A 181 11.09 3.11 -10.84
CA ARG A 181 10.93 3.96 -12.03
C ARG A 181 11.13 3.19 -13.33
N TYR A 182 12.15 2.34 -13.39
CA TYR A 182 12.46 1.52 -14.56
C TYR A 182 11.34 0.51 -14.88
N PHE A 183 10.87 -0.23 -13.87
CA PHE A 183 9.82 -1.23 -14.06
C PHE A 183 8.44 -0.62 -14.28
N PHE A 184 8.11 0.50 -13.62
CA PHE A 184 6.80 1.12 -13.68
C PHE A 184 6.35 1.46 -15.10
N GLY A 185 7.22 2.07 -15.91
CA GLY A 185 6.90 2.42 -17.29
C GLY A 185 6.58 1.20 -18.15
N LYS A 186 7.39 0.14 -18.04
CA LYS A 186 7.20 -1.08 -18.82
C LYS A 186 5.97 -1.87 -18.36
N LEU A 187 5.78 -2.04 -17.05
CA LEU A 187 4.62 -2.72 -16.48
C LEU A 187 3.33 -2.01 -16.86
N ARG A 188 3.29 -0.67 -16.82
CA ARG A 188 2.13 0.10 -17.27
C ARG A 188 1.76 -0.18 -18.73
N ALA A 189 2.76 -0.26 -19.62
CA ALA A 189 2.53 -0.59 -21.02
C ALA A 189 2.01 -2.04 -21.20
N LEU A 190 2.58 -3.01 -20.48
CA LEU A 190 2.15 -4.41 -20.51
C LEU A 190 0.74 -4.61 -19.94
N THR A 191 0.39 -3.89 -18.87
CA THR A 191 -0.98 -3.87 -18.34
C THR A 191 -1.96 -3.39 -19.40
N ARG A 192 -1.62 -2.33 -20.15
CA ARG A 192 -2.45 -1.82 -21.25
C ARG A 192 -2.59 -2.84 -22.39
N GLU A 193 -1.50 -3.51 -22.76
CA GLU A 193 -1.49 -4.58 -23.77
C GLU A 193 -2.42 -5.73 -23.35
N ARG A 194 -2.28 -6.23 -22.12
CA ARG A 194 -3.16 -7.27 -21.56
C ARG A 194 -4.63 -6.84 -21.52
N SER A 195 -4.93 -5.63 -21.06
CA SER A 195 -6.30 -5.10 -21.04
C SER A 195 -6.91 -5.01 -22.45
N LYS A 196 -6.11 -4.65 -23.46
CA LYS A 196 -6.56 -4.63 -24.85
C LYS A 196 -6.87 -6.04 -25.37
N SER A 197 -6.01 -7.03 -25.11
CA SER A 197 -6.28 -8.42 -25.50
C SER A 197 -7.52 -8.99 -24.80
N LEU A 198 -7.73 -8.68 -23.52
CA LEU A 198 -8.94 -9.06 -22.78
C LEU A 198 -10.21 -8.46 -23.41
N ALA A 199 -10.18 -7.20 -23.80
CA ALA A 199 -11.29 -6.56 -24.51
C ALA A 199 -11.56 -7.24 -25.86
N GLY A 200 -10.52 -7.73 -26.54
CA GLY A 200 -10.63 -8.56 -27.73
C GLY A 200 -11.40 -9.86 -27.48
N VAL A 201 -11.02 -10.62 -26.44
CA VAL A 201 -11.73 -11.84 -26.00
C VAL A 201 -13.20 -11.54 -25.69
N GLN A 202 -13.47 -10.47 -24.94
CA GLN A 202 -14.84 -10.07 -24.59
C GLN A 202 -15.68 -9.71 -25.82
N SER A 203 -15.09 -8.97 -26.78
CA SER A 203 -15.76 -8.59 -28.02
C SER A 203 -16.08 -9.82 -28.87
N TYR A 204 -15.12 -10.75 -28.99
CA TYR A 204 -15.31 -12.01 -29.69
C TYR A 204 -16.45 -12.82 -29.09
N LEU A 205 -16.46 -13.01 -27.76
CA LEU A 205 -17.54 -13.73 -27.08
C LEU A 205 -18.89 -13.05 -27.29
N HIS A 206 -18.95 -11.72 -27.18
CA HIS A 206 -20.18 -10.98 -27.39
C HIS A 206 -20.75 -11.19 -28.81
N GLU A 207 -19.91 -11.10 -29.84
CA GLU A 207 -20.31 -11.33 -31.23
C GLU A 207 -20.78 -12.78 -31.48
N ARG A 208 -20.04 -13.77 -30.96
CA ARG A 208 -20.36 -15.19 -31.18
C ARG A 208 -21.55 -15.68 -30.39
N VAL A 209 -21.76 -15.18 -29.18
CA VAL A 209 -22.97 -15.50 -28.40
C VAL A 209 -24.20 -14.86 -29.03
N ALA A 210 -24.12 -13.61 -29.49
CA ALA A 210 -25.22 -12.96 -30.19
C ALA A 210 -25.53 -13.66 -31.54
N GLY A 211 -24.51 -14.16 -32.23
CA GLY A 211 -24.62 -14.90 -33.49
C GLY A 211 -24.74 -16.42 -33.36
N MET A 212 -25.04 -16.95 -32.17
CA MET A 212 -25.00 -18.41 -31.91
C MET A 212 -25.95 -19.21 -32.82
N SER A 213 -27.07 -18.62 -33.24
CA SER A 213 -27.97 -19.25 -34.21
C SER A 213 -27.27 -19.59 -35.53
N VAL A 214 -26.43 -18.69 -36.06
CA VAL A 214 -25.65 -18.92 -37.29
C VAL A 214 -24.63 -20.03 -37.07
N VAL A 215 -23.91 -20.00 -35.95
CA VAL A 215 -22.92 -21.03 -35.60
C VAL A 215 -23.57 -22.41 -35.56
N LYS A 216 -24.74 -22.54 -34.93
CA LYS A 216 -25.50 -23.79 -34.84
C LYS A 216 -26.12 -24.22 -36.17
N SER A 217 -26.67 -23.28 -36.95
CA SER A 217 -27.30 -23.59 -38.24
C SER A 217 -26.32 -24.12 -39.29
N PHE A 218 -25.05 -23.72 -39.20
CA PHE A 218 -23.99 -24.16 -40.11
C PHE A 218 -23.00 -25.15 -39.48
N THR A 219 -23.27 -25.65 -38.26
CA THR A 219 -22.40 -26.60 -37.53
C THR A 219 -20.93 -26.15 -37.50
N LEU A 220 -20.69 -24.88 -37.13
CA LEU A 220 -19.37 -24.24 -37.15
C LEU A 220 -18.62 -24.30 -35.81
N GLU A 221 -19.07 -25.12 -34.85
CA GLU A 221 -18.58 -25.09 -33.47
C GLU A 221 -17.07 -25.33 -33.36
N GLU A 222 -16.53 -26.34 -34.06
CA GLU A 222 -15.09 -26.64 -34.03
C GLU A 222 -14.26 -25.48 -34.59
N ARG A 223 -14.70 -24.87 -35.69
CA ARG A 223 -14.02 -23.73 -36.30
C ARG A 223 -14.06 -22.49 -35.39
N GLU A 224 -15.19 -22.24 -34.74
CA GLU A 224 -15.33 -21.14 -33.78
C GLU A 224 -14.53 -21.39 -32.51
N GLN A 225 -14.33 -22.66 -32.11
CA GLN A 225 -13.45 -23.04 -31.01
C GLN A 225 -11.98 -22.79 -31.34
N GLU A 226 -11.52 -23.12 -32.56
CA GLU A 226 -10.17 -22.78 -33.02
C GLU A 226 -9.92 -21.27 -33.06
N ASN A 227 -10.91 -20.51 -33.55
CA ASN A 227 -10.83 -19.05 -33.61
C ASN A 227 -10.80 -18.45 -32.19
N PHE A 228 -11.63 -18.96 -31.27
CA PHE A 228 -11.58 -18.55 -29.87
C PHE A 228 -10.23 -18.87 -29.23
N ALA A 229 -9.67 -20.05 -29.51
CA ALA A 229 -8.36 -20.46 -28.99
C ALA A 229 -7.25 -19.49 -29.41
N LYS A 230 -7.29 -18.94 -30.64
CA LYS A 230 -6.35 -17.90 -31.10
C LYS A 230 -6.48 -16.61 -30.29
N VAL A 231 -7.69 -16.05 -30.19
CA VAL A 231 -7.92 -14.79 -29.46
C VAL A 231 -7.62 -14.94 -27.97
N ASN A 232 -7.97 -16.08 -27.38
CA ASN A 232 -7.66 -16.38 -25.98
C ASN A 232 -6.16 -16.63 -25.77
N GLY A 233 -5.47 -17.23 -26.75
CA GLY A 233 -4.01 -17.39 -26.76
C GLY A 233 -3.27 -16.05 -26.74
N GLU A 234 -3.70 -15.07 -27.54
CA GLU A 234 -3.13 -13.71 -27.51
C GLU A 234 -3.29 -13.05 -26.12
N PHE A 235 -4.44 -13.27 -25.46
CA PHE A 235 -4.65 -12.80 -24.09
C PHE A 235 -3.74 -13.53 -23.08
N LEU A 236 -3.56 -14.84 -23.23
CA LEU A 236 -2.65 -15.62 -22.39
C LEU A 236 -1.21 -15.14 -22.55
N ASP A 237 -0.74 -14.92 -23.77
CA ASP A 237 0.62 -14.44 -24.05
C ASP A 237 0.87 -13.05 -23.45
N ALA A 238 -0.08 -12.12 -23.64
CA ALA A 238 -0.01 -10.79 -23.03
C ALA A 238 0.00 -10.87 -21.49
N SER A 239 -0.81 -11.76 -20.92
CA SER A 239 -0.87 -11.99 -19.47
C SER A 239 0.42 -12.57 -18.92
N LEU A 240 0.97 -13.61 -19.56
CA LEU A 240 2.24 -14.22 -19.16
C LEU A 240 3.41 -13.26 -19.31
N LYS A 241 3.43 -12.43 -20.36
CA LYS A 241 4.43 -11.37 -20.53
C LYS A 241 4.37 -10.36 -19.39
N GLN A 242 3.19 -9.92 -18.98
CA GLN A 242 3.02 -9.06 -17.80
C GLN A 242 3.49 -9.76 -16.52
N THR A 243 3.08 -11.02 -16.31
CA THR A 243 3.46 -11.82 -15.12
C THR A 243 4.98 -11.99 -15.02
N ARG A 244 5.68 -12.28 -16.12
CA ARG A 244 7.15 -12.38 -16.13
C ARG A 244 7.82 -11.08 -15.68
N TRP A 245 7.30 -9.93 -16.12
CA TRP A 245 7.84 -8.63 -15.71
C TRP A 245 7.49 -8.27 -14.26
N ASN A 246 6.31 -8.64 -13.78
CA ASN A 246 5.94 -8.50 -12.37
C ASN A 246 6.86 -9.34 -11.48
N ALA A 247 7.09 -10.60 -11.84
CA ALA A 247 8.01 -11.49 -11.11
C ALA A 247 9.43 -10.92 -11.07
N LYS A 248 9.94 -10.38 -12.19
CA LYS A 248 11.25 -9.71 -12.24
C LYS A 248 11.29 -8.46 -11.35
N SER A 249 10.26 -7.61 -11.42
CA SER A 249 10.18 -6.40 -10.60
C SER A 249 10.14 -6.75 -9.12
N PHE A 250 9.34 -7.74 -8.74
CA PHE A 250 9.22 -8.19 -7.35
C PHE A 250 10.57 -8.75 -6.84
N ALA A 251 11.22 -9.62 -7.62
CA ALA A 251 12.53 -10.15 -7.26
C ALA A 251 13.57 -9.04 -7.08
N VAL A 252 13.69 -8.10 -8.02
CA VAL A 252 14.68 -7.01 -7.95
C VAL A 252 14.40 -6.06 -6.77
N VAL A 253 13.14 -5.65 -6.59
CA VAL A 253 12.76 -4.75 -5.50
C VAL A 253 13.00 -5.38 -4.13
N ASN A 254 12.67 -6.67 -3.97
CA ASN A 254 12.92 -7.39 -2.73
C ASN A 254 14.42 -7.62 -2.50
N THR A 255 15.20 -7.98 -3.53
CA THR A 255 16.66 -8.10 -3.35
C THR A 255 17.29 -6.78 -2.92
N ILE A 256 16.91 -5.65 -3.52
CA ILE A 256 17.41 -4.32 -3.12
C ILE A 256 17.03 -4.03 -1.66
N THR A 257 15.78 -4.33 -1.30
CA THR A 257 15.25 -4.22 0.06
C THR A 257 16.05 -5.05 1.06
N ASP A 258 16.27 -6.33 0.77
CA ASP A 258 16.88 -7.31 1.69
C ASP A 258 18.37 -7.04 1.89
N VAL A 259 19.02 -6.38 0.92
CA VAL A 259 20.40 -5.91 1.04
C VAL A 259 20.53 -4.76 2.04
N ALA A 260 19.49 -3.95 2.28
CA ALA A 260 19.59 -2.82 3.21
C ALA A 260 19.90 -3.25 4.65
N PRO A 261 19.15 -4.20 5.26
CA PRO A 261 19.53 -4.83 6.53
C PRO A 261 20.96 -5.36 6.56
N LEU A 262 21.39 -6.05 5.50
CA LEU A 262 22.73 -6.65 5.43
C LEU A 262 23.84 -5.60 5.44
N LEU A 263 23.68 -4.50 4.70
CA LEU A 263 24.64 -3.38 4.70
C LEU A 263 24.73 -2.72 6.07
N VAL A 264 23.58 -2.50 6.73
CA VAL A 264 23.53 -1.93 8.08
C VAL A 264 24.22 -2.85 9.08
N ILE A 265 23.95 -4.17 9.04
CA ILE A 265 24.63 -5.18 9.88
C ILE A 265 26.13 -5.20 9.62
N GLY A 266 26.55 -5.24 8.36
CA GLY A 266 27.97 -5.29 7.99
C GLY A 266 28.74 -4.07 8.48
N TYR A 267 28.20 -2.87 8.29
CA TYR A 267 28.83 -1.63 8.74
C TYR A 267 28.82 -1.48 10.27
N ALA A 268 27.70 -1.84 10.92
CA ALA A 268 27.64 -1.83 12.38
C ALA A 268 28.64 -2.81 13.02
N GLY A 269 28.77 -4.02 12.45
CA GLY A 269 29.77 -5.00 12.87
C GLY A 269 31.20 -4.51 12.66
N TYR A 270 31.48 -3.83 11.54
CA TYR A 270 32.76 -3.19 11.30
C TYR A 270 33.10 -2.15 12.39
N GLN A 271 32.15 -1.30 12.78
CA GLN A 271 32.38 -0.32 13.86
C GLN A 271 32.64 -0.97 15.22
N VAL A 272 31.97 -2.09 15.54
CA VAL A 272 32.21 -2.84 16.78
C VAL A 272 33.62 -3.43 16.80
N ILE A 273 34.06 -4.02 15.70
CA ILE A 273 35.41 -4.62 15.58
C ILE A 273 36.50 -3.57 15.80
N HIS A 274 36.30 -2.35 15.31
CA HIS A 274 37.27 -1.26 15.45
C HIS A 274 37.13 -0.48 16.77
N GLY A 275 36.26 -0.93 17.69
CA GLY A 275 36.10 -0.33 19.01
C GLY A 275 35.33 1.00 19.04
N HIS A 276 34.72 1.41 17.92
CA HIS A 276 33.91 2.63 17.85
C HIS A 276 32.51 2.45 18.47
N LEU A 277 32.08 1.21 18.67
CA LEU A 277 30.73 0.88 19.12
C LEU A 277 30.76 -0.36 20.03
N SER A 278 29.98 -0.37 21.11
CA SER A 278 29.81 -1.57 21.94
C SER A 278 28.85 -2.56 21.29
N VAL A 279 28.98 -3.85 21.59
CA VAL A 279 28.07 -4.89 21.07
C VAL A 279 26.62 -4.62 21.50
N GLY A 280 26.38 -4.18 22.74
CA GLY A 280 25.05 -3.85 23.24
C GLY A 280 24.41 -2.69 22.46
N THR A 281 25.16 -1.60 22.26
CA THR A 281 24.70 -0.45 21.48
C THR A 281 24.47 -0.80 20.01
N MET A 282 25.24 -1.75 19.45
CA MET A 282 25.01 -2.27 18.10
C MET A 282 23.67 -2.96 18.02
N VAL A 283 23.40 -3.93 18.91
CA VAL A 283 22.14 -4.68 18.91
C VAL A 283 20.95 -3.75 19.08
N GLU A 284 21.02 -2.78 20.00
CA GLU A 284 19.98 -1.78 20.21
C GLU A 284 19.69 -0.97 18.93
N ARG A 285 20.73 -0.36 18.35
CA ARG A 285 20.60 0.49 17.15
C ARG A 285 20.10 -0.32 15.96
N LEU A 286 20.61 -1.53 15.79
CA LEU A 286 20.25 -2.40 14.68
C LEU A 286 18.79 -2.86 14.76
N LEU A 287 18.34 -3.25 15.96
CA LEU A 287 16.97 -3.69 16.18
C LEU A 287 15.95 -2.54 15.98
N ARG A 288 16.33 -1.31 16.35
CA ARG A 288 15.55 -0.10 16.07
C ARG A 288 15.48 0.24 14.57
N ILE A 289 16.60 0.17 13.86
CA ILE A 289 16.67 0.44 12.42
C ILE A 289 15.88 -0.62 11.63
N LEU A 290 16.09 -1.91 11.91
CA LEU A 290 15.40 -3.00 11.22
C LEU A 290 13.89 -2.95 11.44
N ASN A 291 13.42 -2.65 12.66
CA ASN A 291 11.98 -2.50 12.90
C ASN A 291 11.38 -1.27 12.20
N ALA A 292 12.15 -0.18 12.06
CA ALA A 292 11.71 0.98 11.28
C ALA A 292 11.57 0.63 9.78
N PHE A 293 12.46 -0.23 9.24
CA PHE A 293 12.31 -0.80 7.90
C PHE A 293 11.10 -1.74 7.80
N ILE A 294 10.98 -2.73 8.70
CA ILE A 294 9.91 -3.75 8.67
C ILE A 294 8.52 -3.13 8.85
N ALA A 295 8.39 -2.08 9.67
CA ALA A 295 7.13 -1.35 9.84
C ALA A 295 6.62 -0.71 8.53
N HIS A 296 7.52 -0.47 7.57
CA HIS A 296 7.17 -0.02 6.22
C HIS A 296 6.76 -1.18 5.28
N TYR A 297 7.20 -2.42 5.54
CA TYR A 297 6.85 -3.60 4.74
C TYR A 297 5.51 -4.26 5.10
N VAL A 298 4.99 -3.98 6.30
CA VAL A 298 3.77 -4.61 6.84
C VAL A 298 2.49 -3.78 6.61
N VAL A 299 2.59 -2.66 5.89
CA VAL A 299 1.45 -1.82 5.46
C VAL A 299 1.31 -1.89 3.94
#